data_AF-A0A5D4RXM9-F1
#
_entry.id   AF-A0A5D4RXM9-F1
#
_cell.length_a   1.000
_cell.length_b   1.000
_cell.length_c   1.000
_cell.angle_alpha   90.00
_cell.angle_beta   90.00
_cell.angle_gamma   90.00
#
_symmetry.space_group_name_H-M   'P 1'
#
loop_
_entity.id
_entity.type
_entity.pdbx_description
1 polymer ?
#
loop_
_entity_poly.entity_id
_entity_poly.type
_entity_poly.pdbx_seq_one_letter_code
_entity_poly.pdbx_strand_id
1 'polypeptide(L)' 'MLKRKWLLLKINQKRSEMIALGETHGLGARETLACSQELDRLLNEYDKASLDRSEAEMEYYSRHLLKRPAS' A
#
# COMPACT_ATOMS: atom_id res chain seq x y z
N MET A 1 -6.25 -11.01 3.34
CA MET A 1 -5.35 -10.63 4.46
C MET A 1 -3.86 -10.73 4.10
N LEU A 2 -3.44 -11.77 3.34
CA LEU A 2 -2.02 -12.01 3.01
C LEU A 2 -1.38 -10.94 2.11
N LYS A 3 -2.12 -10.40 1.13
CA LYS A 3 -1.62 -9.39 0.18
C LYS A 3 -1.05 -8.13 0.87
N ARG A 4 -1.80 -7.54 1.82
CA ARG A 4 -1.35 -6.33 2.55
C ARG A 4 -0.08 -6.59 3.37
N LYS A 5 -0.02 -7.73 4.07
CA LYS A 5 1.18 -8.11 4.85
C LYS A 5 2.40 -8.29 3.95
N TRP A 6 2.21 -8.93 2.79
CA TRP A 6 3.27 -9.11 1.79
C TRP A 6 3.74 -7.77 1.22
N LEU A 7 2.81 -6.89 0.85
CA LEU A 7 3.12 -5.53 0.36
C LEU A 7 3.90 -4.74 1.42
N LEU A 8 3.48 -4.80 2.69
CA LEU A 8 4.19 -4.13 3.79
C LEU A 8 5.63 -4.65 3.96
N LEU A 9 5.85 -5.96 3.83
CA LEU A 9 7.20 -6.53 3.85
C LEU A 9 8.06 -5.98 2.70
N LYS A 10 7.49 -5.91 1.49
CA LYS A 10 8.20 -5.39 0.30
C LYS A 10 8.49 -3.90 0.39
N ILE A 11 7.57 -3.10 0.92
CA ILE A 11 7.76 -1.67 1.18
C ILE A 11 8.94 -1.46 2.13
N ASN A 12 9.01 -2.21 3.23
CA ASN A 12 10.11 -2.09 4.18
C ASN A 12 11.45 -2.49 3.56
N GLN A 13 11.49 -3.59 2.81
CA GLN A 13 12.70 -4.02 2.10
C GLN A 13 13.18 -2.96 1.11
N LYS A 14 12.28 -2.43 0.27
CA LYS A 14 12.61 -1.43 -0.75
C LYS A 14 13.00 -0.08 -0.13
N ARG A 15 12.44 0.28 1.02
CA ARG A 15 12.85 1.47 1.78
C ARG A 15 14.29 1.37 2.26
N SER A 16 14.68 0.23 2.83
CA SER A 16 16.08 0.01 3.25
C SER A 16 17.05 0.08 2.07
N GLU A 17 16.67 -0.48 0.93
CA GLU A 17 17.45 -0.40 -0.31
C GLU A 17 17.59 1.06 -0.81
N MET A 18 16.51 1.83 -0.81
CA MET A 18 16.54 3.24 -1.23
C MET A 18 17.44 4.10 -0.32
N ILE A 19 17.41 3.86 1.00
CA ILE A 19 18.28 4.54 1.96
C ILE A 19 19.74 4.21 1.64
N ALA A 20 20.08 2.92 1.49
CA ALA A 20 21.43 2.50 1.15
C ALA A 20 21.91 3.12 -0.18
N LEU A 21 21.05 3.16 -1.21
CA LEU A 21 21.36 3.80 -2.49
C LEU A 21 21.54 5.32 -2.34
N GLY A 22 20.69 5.98 -1.55
CA GLY A 22 20.79 7.41 -1.26
C GLY A 22 22.07 7.78 -0.51
N GLU A 23 22.50 6.95 0.43
CA GLU A 23 23.77 7.13 1.17
C GLU A 23 25.00 6.90 0.28
N THR A 24 24.92 5.95 -0.65
CA THR A 24 26.06 5.54 -1.49
C THR A 24 26.21 6.34 -2.78
N HIS A 25 25.10 6.67 -3.45
CA HIS A 25 25.09 7.32 -4.77
C HIS A 25 24.48 8.73 -4.73
N GLY A 26 23.80 9.09 -3.64
CA GLY A 26 23.01 10.32 -3.53
C GLY A 26 21.57 10.16 -4.00
N LEU A 27 20.70 11.06 -3.57
CA LEU A 27 19.25 11.00 -3.85
C LEU A 27 18.90 11.30 -5.32
N GLY A 28 19.75 12.04 -6.02
CA GLY A 28 19.59 12.36 -7.44
C GLY A 28 20.14 11.30 -8.40
N ALA A 29 20.81 10.26 -7.88
CA ALA A 29 21.33 9.19 -8.72
C ALA A 29 20.19 8.41 -9.37
N ARG A 30 20.43 7.94 -10.59
CA ARG A 30 19.44 7.24 -11.41
C ARG A 30 18.90 6.00 -10.68
N GLU A 31 19.76 5.27 -9.99
CA GLU A 31 19.47 4.08 -9.22
C GLU A 31 18.56 4.41 -8.02
N THR A 32 18.88 5.48 -7.29
CA THR A 32 18.05 5.94 -6.16
C THR A 32 16.68 6.42 -6.61
N LEU A 33 16.62 7.15 -7.74
CA LEU A 33 15.37 7.59 -8.35
C LEU A 33 14.51 6.41 -8.83
N ALA A 34 15.12 5.41 -9.48
CA ALA A 34 14.42 4.20 -9.89
C ALA A 34 13.88 3.43 -8.67
N CYS A 35 14.69 3.30 -7.61
CA CYS A 35 14.29 2.67 -6.37
C CYS A 35 13.11 3.40 -5.70
N SER A 36 13.12 4.75 -5.70
CA SER A 36 11.99 5.57 -5.21
C SER A 36 10.71 5.29 -6.00
N GLN A 37 10.79 5.22 -7.33
CA GLN A 37 9.61 4.95 -8.17
C GLN A 37 9.04 3.55 -7.93
N GLU A 38 9.87 2.56 -7.66
CA GLU A 38 9.42 1.22 -7.26
C GLU A 38 8.76 1.23 -5.88
N LEU A 39 9.34 1.95 -4.93
CA LEU A 39 8.76 2.13 -3.59
C LEU A 39 7.38 2.79 -3.67
N ASP A 40 7.22 3.84 -4.47
CA ASP A 40 5.96 4.53 -4.68
C ASP A 40 4.88 3.61 -5.27
N ARG A 41 5.24 2.71 -6.21
CA ARG A 41 4.30 1.71 -6.74
C ARG A 41 3.81 0.76 -5.65
N LEU A 42 4.72 0.26 -4.82
CA LEU A 42 4.38 -0.64 -3.71
C LEU A 42 3.47 0.03 -2.68
N LEU A 43 3.72 1.30 -2.36
CA LEU A 43 2.86 2.11 -1.49
C LEU A 43 1.46 2.27 -2.09
N ASN A 44 1.38 2.67 -3.35
CA ASN A 44 0.10 2.82 -4.06
C ASN A 44 -0.70 1.50 -4.12
N GLU A 45 -0.05 0.36 -4.31
CA GLU A 45 -0.70 -0.94 -4.28
C GLU A 45 -1.20 -1.32 -2.89
N TYR A 46 -0.46 -0.97 -1.84
CA TYR A 46 -0.86 -1.18 -0.45
C TYR A 46 -2.09 -0.33 -0.07
N ASP A 47 -2.11 0.91 -0.52
CA ASP A 47 -3.24 1.83 -0.29
C ASP A 47 -4.49 1.34 -1.00
N LYS A 48 -4.39 0.95 -2.28
CA LYS A 48 -5.49 0.33 -3.02
C LYS A 48 -6.02 -0.92 -2.31
N ALA A 49 -5.13 -1.82 -1.90
CA ALA A 49 -5.52 -3.02 -1.16
C ALA A 49 -6.13 -2.73 0.22
N SER A 50 -5.94 -1.52 0.76
CA SER A 50 -6.56 -1.05 2.00
C SER A 50 -7.94 -0.43 1.75
N LEU A 51 -8.11 0.31 0.64
CA LEU A 51 -9.39 0.89 0.22
C LEU A 51 -10.39 -0.18 -0.21
N ASP A 52 -9.97 -1.18 -1.01
CA ASP A 52 -10.82 -2.30 -1.46
C ASP A 52 -11.48 -3.03 -0.27
N ARG A 53 -10.78 -3.11 0.87
CA ARG A 53 -11.33 -3.66 2.10
C ARG A 53 -12.43 -2.78 2.66
N SER A 54 -12.21 -1.47 2.75
CA SER A 54 -13.21 -0.54 3.31
C SER A 54 -14.47 -0.46 2.44
N GLU A 55 -14.33 -0.53 1.12
CA GLU A 55 -15.45 -0.54 0.19
C GLU A 55 -16.25 -1.84 0.32
N ALA A 56 -15.58 -3.00 0.36
CA ALA A 56 -16.23 -4.28 0.58
C ALA A 56 -16.92 -4.37 1.96
N GLU A 57 -16.31 -3.79 3.00
CA GLU A 57 -16.90 -3.71 4.34
C GLU A 57 -18.14 -2.79 4.31
N MET A 58 -18.04 -1.56 3.76
CA MET A 58 -19.18 -0.65 3.63
C MET A 58 -20.32 -1.26 2.81
N GLU A 59 -20.01 -1.89 1.68
CA GLU A 59 -21.00 -2.57 0.84
C GLU A 59 -21.70 -3.70 1.60
N TYR A 60 -20.97 -4.49 2.39
CA TYR A 60 -21.54 -5.49 3.27
C TYR A 60 -22.50 -4.87 4.30
N TYR A 61 -22.10 -3.79 4.97
CA TYR A 61 -22.92 -3.06 5.94
C TYR A 61 -24.19 -2.47 5.28
N SER A 62 -24.08 -1.87 4.09
CA SER A 62 -25.22 -1.33 3.35
C SER A 62 -26.22 -2.40 2.95
N ARG A 63 -25.75 -3.58 2.51
CA ARG A 63 -26.62 -4.67 2.05
C ARG A 63 -27.32 -5.40 3.20
N HIS A 64 -26.65 -5.58 4.35
CA HIS A 64 -27.11 -6.51 5.39
C HIS A 64 -27.50 -5.84 6.71
N LEU A 65 -26.99 -4.65 7.03
CA LEU A 65 -27.23 -3.99 8.33
C LEU A 65 -28.14 -2.77 8.26
N LEU A 66 -28.29 -2.13 7.09
CA LEU A 66 -29.24 -1.01 6.89
C LEU A 66 -30.69 -1.44 6.55
N LYS A 67 -31.01 -2.74 6.58
CA LYS A 67 -32.40 -3.25 6.47
C LYS A 67 -33.03 -3.41 7.86
N ARG A 68 -33.24 -2.33 8.60
CA ARG A 68 -34.25 -2.34 9.67
C ARG A 68 -35.62 -2.14 9.02
N PRO A 69 -36.61 -3.03 9.19
CA PRO A 69 -37.99 -2.64 8.91
C PRO A 69 -38.33 -1.49 9.86
N ALA A 70 -38.84 -0.39 9.32
CA ALA A 70 -39.45 0.66 10.13
C ALA A 70 -40.53 0.02 11.01
N SER A 71 -40.37 0.11 12.32
CA SER A 71 -41.45 -0.12 13.29
C SER A 71 -41.94 1.22 13.78
#